data_AF-A0A7K2XNH0-F1
#
_entry.id   AF-A0A7K2XNH0-F1
#
_cell.length_a   1.000
_cell.length_b   1.000
_cell.length_c   1.000
_cell.angle_alpha   90.00
_cell.angle_beta   90.00
_cell.angle_gamma   90.00
#
_symmetry.space_group_name_H-M   'P 1'
#
loop_
_entity.id
_entity.type
_entity.pdbx_description
1 polymer ?
#
loop_
_entity_poly.entity_id
_entity_poly.type
_entity_poly.pdbx_seq_one_letter_code
_entity_poly.pdbx_strand_id
1 'polypeptide(L)'
;MTEPARILVVGGGYVGMYTALRLQRQLRAELRSGAAEIVVVTPEPYMTYQPFLPEAAAGSISPRHVVVPLRRVLDRCRILIGEVRSVDHARRTATLSTLATDEEGTGPVEFAYDELVIAPGSVSRTLPVPGLAEHGIGFKTVEEAIGLRNHVIEQMDIASSTRDPAIRDAALTFVFVGGGYAGVEALAELEDMARYTARYYHNIKPADLRWVLVEAADRILPEVGGTMGRYAVRELRARNVDVRLGTRLDSCEDRVAVLSDGTRLPTRTVVWTAGVRPAPLLAATDLPLDARG
;
A
#
# COMPACT_ATOMS: atom_id res chain seq x y z
N MET A 1 -13.18 -43.11 2.73
CA MET A 1 -13.61 -41.73 3.03
C MET A 1 -13.17 -40.89 1.85
N THR A 2 -14.08 -40.21 1.17
CA THR A 2 -13.76 -39.28 0.08
C THR A 2 -12.95 -38.12 0.67
N GLU A 3 -11.89 -37.69 -0.02
CA GLU A 3 -11.16 -36.49 0.38
C GLU A 3 -12.09 -35.26 0.32
N PRO A 4 -11.93 -34.27 1.24
CA PRO A 4 -12.71 -33.05 1.20
C PRO A 4 -12.46 -32.29 -0.10
N ALA A 5 -13.50 -31.70 -0.68
CA ALA A 5 -13.33 -30.74 -1.77
C ALA A 5 -12.55 -29.52 -1.28
N ARG A 6 -11.42 -29.20 -1.89
CA ARG A 6 -10.51 -28.13 -1.46
C ARG A 6 -10.72 -26.86 -2.27
N ILE A 7 -11.09 -25.78 -1.58
CA ILE A 7 -11.21 -24.44 -2.15
C ILE A 7 -10.00 -23.62 -1.72
N LEU A 8 -9.11 -23.33 -2.66
CA LEU A 8 -7.93 -22.49 -2.44
C LEU A 8 -8.27 -21.02 -2.72
N VAL A 9 -8.11 -20.16 -1.72
CA VAL A 9 -8.25 -18.71 -1.83
C VAL A 9 -6.85 -18.09 -1.71
N VAL A 10 -6.41 -17.45 -2.79
CA VAL A 10 -5.11 -16.78 -2.87
C VAL A 10 -5.28 -15.30 -2.57
N GLY A 11 -4.76 -14.85 -1.43
CA GLY A 11 -4.84 -13.48 -0.95
C GLY A 11 -5.89 -13.28 0.15
N GLY A 12 -5.47 -12.63 1.24
CA GLY A 12 -6.31 -12.29 2.40
C GLY A 12 -6.83 -10.86 2.39
N GLY A 13 -6.70 -10.15 1.26
CA GLY A 13 -7.21 -8.80 1.07
C GLY A 13 -8.73 -8.75 0.98
N TYR A 14 -9.27 -7.61 0.51
CA TYR A 14 -10.72 -7.36 0.49
C TYR A 14 -11.50 -8.48 -0.23
N VAL A 15 -11.11 -8.81 -1.47
CA VAL A 15 -11.79 -9.84 -2.27
C VAL A 15 -11.68 -11.21 -1.62
N GLY A 16 -10.47 -11.67 -1.29
CA GLY A 16 -10.26 -13.01 -0.75
C GLY A 16 -10.92 -13.23 0.62
N MET A 17 -10.80 -12.26 1.54
CA MET A 17 -11.41 -12.36 2.87
C MET A 17 -12.93 -12.39 2.79
N TYR A 18 -13.57 -11.50 2.00
CA TYR A 18 -15.04 -11.50 1.87
C TYR A 18 -15.57 -12.74 1.14
N THR A 19 -14.84 -13.25 0.14
CA THR A 19 -15.18 -14.51 -0.52
C THR A 19 -15.15 -15.67 0.47
N ALA A 20 -14.05 -15.85 1.20
CA ALA A 20 -13.93 -16.91 2.21
C ALA A 20 -15.00 -16.76 3.32
N LEU A 21 -15.25 -15.53 3.78
CA LEU A 21 -16.27 -15.21 4.79
C LEU A 21 -17.68 -15.61 4.35
N ARG A 22 -18.00 -15.46 3.06
CA ARG A 22 -19.30 -15.84 2.51
C ARG A 22 -19.38 -17.35 2.26
N LEU A 23 -18.32 -17.95 1.71
CA LEU A 23 -18.24 -19.39 1.46
C LEU A 23 -18.38 -20.19 2.76
N GLN A 24 -17.69 -19.81 3.83
CA GLN A 24 -17.79 -20.56 5.09
C GLN A 24 -19.17 -20.52 5.75
N ARG A 25 -19.99 -19.52 5.41
CA ARG A 25 -21.40 -19.42 5.85
C ARG A 25 -22.30 -20.30 4.98
N GLN A 26 -22.07 -20.31 3.68
CA GLN A 26 -22.86 -21.07 2.71
C GLN A 26 -22.58 -22.57 2.80
N LEU A 27 -21.31 -22.97 2.94
CA LEU A 27 -20.85 -24.36 3.00
C LEU A 27 -20.77 -24.90 4.44
N ARG A 28 -21.63 -24.40 5.34
CA ARG A 28 -21.53 -24.70 6.77
C ARG A 28 -21.78 -26.19 7.08
N ALA A 29 -22.59 -26.88 6.29
CA ALA A 29 -22.84 -28.31 6.49
C ALA A 29 -21.63 -29.13 6.07
N GLU A 30 -21.08 -28.83 4.91
CA GLU A 30 -19.96 -29.49 4.25
C GLU A 30 -18.65 -29.32 5.05
N LEU A 31 -18.39 -28.10 5.55
CA LEU A 31 -17.25 -27.83 6.43
C LEU A 31 -17.35 -28.58 7.76
N ARG A 32 -18.58 -28.80 8.28
CA ARG A 32 -18.78 -29.56 9.53
C ARG A 32 -18.66 -31.06 9.33
N SER A 33 -19.08 -31.58 8.18
CA SER A 33 -18.98 -33.01 7.87
C SER A 33 -17.59 -33.38 7.33
N GLY A 34 -16.71 -32.41 7.07
CA GLY A 34 -15.43 -32.64 6.42
C GLY A 34 -15.54 -32.99 4.93
N ALA A 35 -16.65 -32.60 4.28
CA ALA A 35 -16.85 -32.79 2.84
C ALA A 35 -16.20 -31.66 2.01
N ALA A 36 -15.88 -30.53 2.63
CA ALA A 36 -15.16 -29.42 2.02
C ALA A 36 -14.14 -28.82 2.99
N GLU A 37 -13.10 -28.18 2.45
CA GLU A 37 -12.10 -27.39 3.17
C GLU A 37 -11.87 -26.07 2.40
N ILE A 38 -11.88 -24.94 3.11
CA ILE A 38 -11.49 -23.65 2.55
C ILE A 38 -10.12 -23.30 3.10
N VAL A 39 -9.15 -23.09 2.22
CA VAL A 39 -7.78 -22.70 2.58
C VAL A 39 -7.49 -21.30 2.04
N VAL A 40 -7.17 -20.36 2.92
CA VAL A 40 -6.75 -19.01 2.54
C VAL A 40 -5.24 -18.89 2.72
N VAL A 41 -4.53 -18.56 1.65
CA VAL A 41 -3.07 -18.34 1.66
C VAL A 41 -2.78 -16.88 1.42
N THR A 42 -2.04 -16.25 2.33
CA THR A 42 -1.76 -14.81 2.28
C THR A 42 -0.53 -14.45 3.12
N PRO A 43 0.30 -13.47 2.70
CA PRO A 43 1.47 -13.09 3.48
C PRO A 43 1.09 -12.40 4.80
N GLU A 44 0.02 -11.59 4.81
CA GLU A 44 -0.43 -10.89 6.01
C GLU A 44 -1.53 -11.66 6.78
N PRO A 45 -1.48 -11.73 8.11
CA PRO A 45 -2.49 -12.42 8.93
C PRO A 45 -3.80 -11.64 9.10
N TYR A 46 -3.97 -10.53 8.38
CA TYR A 46 -5.09 -9.61 8.49
C TYR A 46 -5.45 -9.03 7.12
N MET A 47 -6.70 -8.57 6.98
CA MET A 47 -7.14 -7.73 5.85
C MET A 47 -6.98 -6.25 6.24
N THR A 48 -6.33 -5.45 5.40
CA THR A 48 -6.22 -4.00 5.59
C THR A 48 -7.38 -3.26 4.92
N TYR A 49 -8.12 -2.48 5.70
CA TYR A 49 -9.11 -1.53 5.18
C TYR A 49 -8.40 -0.26 4.72
N GLN A 50 -7.85 -0.32 3.50
CA GLN A 50 -7.05 0.74 2.87
C GLN A 50 -7.67 2.15 2.89
N PRO A 51 -9.00 2.34 2.80
CA PRO A 51 -9.58 3.68 2.86
C PRO A 51 -9.29 4.46 4.14
N PHE A 52 -8.92 3.77 5.24
CA PHE A 52 -8.55 4.42 6.51
C PHE A 52 -7.04 4.51 6.74
N LEU A 53 -6.24 4.13 5.75
CA LEU A 53 -4.79 4.16 5.85
C LEU A 53 -4.23 5.58 6.01
N PRO A 54 -4.75 6.62 5.32
CA PRO A 54 -4.37 8.01 5.54
C PRO A 54 -4.54 8.47 7.01
N GLU A 55 -5.70 8.21 7.62
CA GLU A 55 -5.96 8.60 9.00
C GLU A 55 -5.08 7.82 10.00
N ALA A 56 -4.75 6.56 9.69
CA ALA A 56 -3.79 5.80 10.48
C ALA A 56 -2.37 6.37 10.36
N ALA A 57 -1.97 6.83 9.18
CA ALA A 57 -0.68 7.50 8.94
C ALA A 57 -0.59 8.85 9.66
N ALA A 58 -1.67 9.60 9.78
CA ALA A 58 -1.68 10.83 10.60
C ALA A 58 -1.79 10.56 12.11
N GLY A 59 -2.15 9.34 12.52
CA GLY A 59 -2.44 9.01 13.91
C GLY A 59 -3.80 9.51 14.40
N SER A 60 -4.69 9.94 13.48
CA SER A 60 -6.10 10.24 13.75
C SER A 60 -6.87 9.01 14.23
N ILE A 61 -6.44 7.82 13.79
CA ILE A 61 -6.90 6.53 14.29
C ILE A 61 -5.73 5.59 14.58
N SER A 62 -5.97 4.59 15.42
CA SER A 62 -4.97 3.55 15.71
C SER A 62 -4.82 2.58 14.53
N PRO A 63 -3.60 2.12 14.21
CA PRO A 63 -3.36 1.11 13.16
C PRO A 63 -4.18 -0.16 13.35
N ARG A 64 -4.47 -0.53 14.60
CA ARG A 64 -5.30 -1.70 14.91
C ARG A 64 -6.76 -1.56 14.42
N HIS A 65 -7.23 -0.33 14.16
CA HIS A 65 -8.57 -0.05 13.69
C HIS A 65 -8.70 -0.17 12.17
N VAL A 66 -7.59 -0.26 11.44
CA VAL A 66 -7.58 -0.42 9.97
C VAL A 66 -7.37 -1.87 9.53
N VAL A 67 -7.29 -2.81 10.47
CA VAL A 67 -7.05 -4.23 10.17
C VAL A 67 -8.17 -5.13 10.67
N VAL A 68 -8.44 -6.21 9.94
CA VAL A 68 -9.36 -7.28 10.32
C VAL A 68 -8.57 -8.59 10.44
N PRO A 69 -8.34 -9.12 11.65
CA PRO A 69 -7.59 -10.37 11.82
C PRO A 69 -8.30 -11.55 11.14
N LEU A 70 -7.64 -12.22 10.20
CA LEU A 70 -8.27 -13.26 9.39
C LEU A 70 -8.74 -14.44 10.23
N ARG A 71 -7.90 -14.90 11.17
CA ARG A 71 -8.24 -16.00 12.09
C ARG A 71 -9.46 -15.71 12.98
N ARG A 72 -9.77 -14.43 13.21
CA ARG A 72 -10.95 -14.03 14.00
C ARG A 72 -12.23 -14.12 13.20
N VAL A 73 -12.21 -13.73 11.92
CA VAL A 73 -13.43 -13.64 11.09
C VAL A 73 -13.66 -14.87 10.21
N LEU A 74 -12.60 -15.65 9.94
CA LEU A 74 -12.61 -16.88 9.15
C LEU A 74 -12.41 -18.11 10.05
N ASP A 75 -13.28 -18.26 11.05
CA ASP A 75 -13.19 -19.29 12.10
C ASP A 75 -13.47 -20.73 11.62
N ARG A 76 -13.88 -20.90 10.35
CA ARG A 76 -14.09 -22.21 9.71
C ARG A 76 -13.19 -22.42 8.49
N CYS A 77 -12.24 -21.52 8.25
CA CYS A 77 -11.26 -21.65 7.17
C CYS A 77 -9.89 -22.00 7.75
N ARG A 78 -9.08 -22.72 6.99
CA ARG A 78 -7.67 -22.89 7.27
C ARG A 78 -6.90 -21.68 6.74
N ILE A 79 -6.24 -20.96 7.63
CA ILE A 79 -5.42 -19.79 7.26
C ILE A 79 -3.95 -20.19 7.26
N LEU A 80 -3.31 -20.10 6.08
CA LEU A 80 -1.89 -20.30 5.88
C LEU A 80 -1.23 -18.93 5.65
N ILE A 81 -0.33 -18.57 6.57
CA ILE A 81 0.46 -17.35 6.44
C ILE A 81 1.67 -17.66 5.57
N GLY A 82 1.67 -17.11 4.36
CA GLY A 82 2.60 -17.47 3.30
C GLY A 82 2.18 -16.94 1.95
N GLU A 83 3.03 -17.17 0.95
CA GLU A 83 2.86 -16.72 -0.42
C GLU A 83 2.58 -17.90 -1.34
N VAL A 84 1.68 -17.70 -2.30
CA VAL A 84 1.58 -18.56 -3.47
C VAL A 84 2.66 -18.10 -4.46
N ARG A 85 3.50 -19.02 -4.92
CA ARG A 85 4.62 -18.77 -5.84
C ARG A 85 4.21 -18.98 -7.30
N SER A 86 3.38 -19.98 -7.55
CA SER A 86 2.86 -20.32 -8.88
C SER A 86 1.56 -21.10 -8.78
N VAL A 87 0.79 -21.11 -9.87
CA VAL A 87 -0.42 -21.91 -10.03
C VAL A 87 -0.36 -22.64 -11.37
N ASP A 88 -0.53 -23.95 -11.34
CA ASP A 88 -0.79 -24.77 -12.52
C ASP A 88 -2.26 -25.21 -12.46
N HIS A 89 -3.13 -24.47 -13.14
CA HIS A 89 -4.56 -24.69 -13.12
C HIS A 89 -4.98 -25.90 -13.95
N ALA A 90 -4.24 -26.21 -15.02
CA ALA A 90 -4.43 -27.45 -15.79
C ALA A 90 -4.27 -28.70 -14.90
N ARG A 91 -3.31 -28.70 -13.98
CA ARG A 91 -3.10 -29.77 -12.98
C ARG A 91 -3.83 -29.53 -11.65
N ARG A 92 -4.44 -28.36 -11.48
CA ARG A 92 -5.08 -27.88 -10.25
C ARG A 92 -4.17 -27.94 -9.02
N THR A 93 -2.93 -27.48 -9.18
CA THR A 93 -1.94 -27.37 -8.11
C THR A 93 -1.43 -25.94 -7.96
N ALA A 94 -1.01 -25.59 -6.75
CA ALA A 94 -0.33 -24.35 -6.44
C ALA A 94 0.92 -24.63 -5.64
N THR A 95 1.99 -23.88 -5.88
CA THR A 95 3.22 -23.96 -5.06
C THR A 95 3.17 -22.88 -4.00
N LEU A 96 3.27 -23.28 -2.73
CA LEU A 96 3.14 -22.40 -1.56
C LEU A 96 4.47 -22.31 -0.81
N SER A 97 4.78 -21.13 -0.27
CA SER A 97 5.82 -20.95 0.74
C SER A 97 5.22 -20.28 1.98
N THR A 98 5.53 -20.79 3.16
CA THR A 98 5.19 -20.26 4.48
C THR A 98 6.46 -20.06 5.29
N LEU A 99 6.36 -19.38 6.43
CA LEU A 99 7.50 -19.26 7.35
C LEU A 99 8.11 -20.62 7.75
N ALA A 100 7.30 -21.67 7.83
CA ALA A 100 7.77 -23.01 8.15
C ALA A 100 8.48 -23.70 6.98
N THR A 101 8.17 -23.34 5.73
CA THR A 101 8.83 -23.89 4.54
C THR A 101 10.10 -23.15 4.15
N ASP A 102 10.33 -22.00 4.78
CA ASP A 102 11.54 -21.22 4.64
C ASP A 102 12.63 -21.72 5.60
N GLU A 103 12.30 -22.61 6.54
CA GLU A 103 13.29 -23.32 7.36
C GLU A 103 14.10 -24.30 6.52
N GLU A 104 15.40 -24.41 6.82
CA GLU A 104 16.37 -25.19 6.05
C GLU A 104 15.89 -26.63 5.78
N GLY A 105 15.85 -27.02 4.51
CA GLY A 105 15.57 -28.39 4.07
C GLY A 105 14.10 -28.75 3.89
N THR A 106 13.16 -27.81 4.04
CA THR A 106 11.73 -28.05 3.83
C THR A 106 11.30 -27.72 2.39
N GLY A 107 11.55 -26.49 1.94
CA GLY A 107 11.26 -26.01 0.58
C GLY A 107 9.76 -25.81 0.31
N PRO A 108 9.40 -25.22 -0.85
CA PRO A 108 8.01 -24.93 -1.19
C PRO A 108 7.15 -26.19 -1.25
N VAL A 109 5.88 -26.07 -0.82
CA VAL A 109 4.93 -27.17 -0.75
C VAL A 109 3.95 -27.08 -1.91
N GLU A 110 3.76 -28.20 -2.62
CA GLU A 110 2.69 -28.32 -3.60
C GLU A 110 1.35 -28.55 -2.90
N PHE A 111 0.34 -27.79 -3.31
CA PHE A 111 -1.00 -27.83 -2.76
C PHE A 111 -2.01 -28.08 -3.88
N ALA A 112 -2.63 -29.27 -3.86
CA ALA A 112 -3.73 -29.61 -4.77
C ALA A 112 -5.05 -28.99 -4.30
N TYR A 113 -5.84 -28.50 -5.26
CA TYR A 113 -7.16 -27.91 -5.02
C TYR A 113 -8.19 -28.39 -6.04
N ASP A 114 -9.48 -28.25 -5.71
CA ASP A 114 -10.58 -28.49 -6.64
C ASP A 114 -11.09 -27.18 -7.25
N GLU A 115 -11.15 -26.13 -6.42
CA GLU A 115 -11.62 -24.81 -6.78
C GLU A 115 -10.59 -23.74 -6.40
N LEU A 116 -10.45 -22.71 -7.24
CA LEU A 116 -9.50 -21.62 -7.06
C LEU A 116 -10.21 -20.27 -7.03
N VAL A 117 -9.90 -19.47 -6.00
CA VAL A 117 -10.20 -18.04 -5.95
C VAL A 117 -8.89 -17.28 -6.01
N ILE A 118 -8.60 -16.67 -7.15
CA ILE A 118 -7.39 -15.86 -7.36
C ILE A 118 -7.68 -14.40 -6.96
N ALA A 119 -7.12 -13.94 -5.84
CA ALA A 119 -7.30 -12.59 -5.32
C ALA A 119 -6.01 -11.97 -4.71
N PRO A 120 -4.84 -12.07 -5.38
CA PRO A 120 -3.56 -11.62 -4.82
C PRO A 120 -3.42 -10.08 -4.76
N GLY A 121 -4.38 -9.34 -5.31
CA GLY A 121 -4.38 -7.88 -5.31
C GLY A 121 -3.40 -7.29 -6.33
N SER A 122 -2.76 -6.19 -5.95
CA SER A 122 -1.84 -5.42 -6.79
C SER A 122 -0.63 -5.02 -5.97
N VAL A 123 0.44 -4.60 -6.64
CA VAL A 123 1.63 -4.02 -5.99
C VAL A 123 1.88 -2.61 -6.52
N SER A 124 2.60 -1.79 -5.75
CA SER A 124 3.04 -0.47 -6.22
C SER A 124 3.89 -0.63 -7.48
N ARG A 125 3.62 0.21 -8.49
CA ARG A 125 4.41 0.18 -9.73
C ARG A 125 5.66 1.03 -9.54
N THR A 126 6.81 0.41 -9.39
CA THR A 126 8.10 1.11 -9.46
C THR A 126 8.40 1.43 -10.92
N LEU A 127 8.36 2.71 -11.29
CA LEU A 127 8.86 3.15 -12.59
C LEU A 127 10.39 3.21 -12.57
N PRO A 128 11.07 3.11 -13.72
CA PRO A 128 12.52 3.26 -13.82
C PRO A 128 12.93 4.74 -13.67
N VAL A 129 12.54 5.36 -12.56
CA VAL A 129 12.92 6.70 -12.13
C VAL A 129 14.17 6.56 -11.25
N PRO A 130 15.31 7.16 -11.61
CA PRO A 130 16.54 7.09 -10.82
C PRO A 130 16.33 7.49 -9.36
N GLY A 131 16.83 6.63 -8.45
CA GLY A 131 16.71 6.79 -6.99
C GLY A 131 15.36 6.39 -6.39
N LEU A 132 14.34 6.07 -7.20
CA LEU A 132 12.99 5.80 -6.69
C LEU A 132 12.92 4.48 -5.91
N ALA A 133 13.64 3.44 -6.35
CA ALA A 133 13.63 2.15 -5.67
C ALA A 133 14.32 2.23 -4.30
N GLU A 134 15.31 3.11 -4.17
CA GLU A 134 16.15 3.28 -2.98
C GLU A 134 15.58 4.30 -1.99
N HIS A 135 14.88 5.32 -2.48
CA HIS A 135 14.45 6.47 -1.68
C HIS A 135 12.93 6.69 -1.66
N GLY A 136 12.19 6.03 -2.54
CA GLY A 136 10.73 6.12 -2.60
C GLY A 136 10.08 5.38 -1.45
N ILE A 137 9.15 6.05 -0.77
CA ILE A 137 8.32 5.45 0.29
C ILE A 137 6.97 5.08 -0.33
N GLY A 138 6.59 3.82 -0.24
CA GLY A 138 5.25 3.36 -0.64
C GLY A 138 4.17 3.80 0.34
N PHE A 139 2.90 3.67 -0.06
CA PHE A 139 1.76 3.94 0.81
C PHE A 139 0.60 2.99 0.51
N LYS A 140 0.76 1.72 0.88
CA LYS A 140 -0.17 0.63 0.58
C LYS A 140 -0.43 -0.29 1.77
N THR A 141 0.57 -0.47 2.64
CA THR A 141 0.48 -1.32 3.83
C THR A 141 0.39 -0.48 5.11
N VAL A 142 -0.03 -1.11 6.21
CA VAL A 142 -0.09 -0.47 7.53
C VAL A 142 1.31 -0.11 8.00
N GLU A 143 2.28 -0.98 7.73
CA GLU A 143 3.70 -0.79 8.05
C GLU A 143 4.27 0.42 7.32
N GLU A 144 3.99 0.58 6.03
CA GLU A 144 4.40 1.75 5.24
C GLU A 144 3.77 3.03 5.79
N ALA A 145 2.48 3.02 6.12
CA ALA A 145 1.77 4.18 6.65
C ALA A 145 2.34 4.67 7.99
N ILE A 146 2.62 3.74 8.91
CA ILE A 146 3.20 4.07 10.22
C ILE A 146 4.69 4.40 10.13
N GLY A 147 5.41 3.74 9.23
CA GLY A 147 6.78 4.11 8.88
C GLY A 147 6.85 5.56 8.38
N LEU A 148 5.97 5.93 7.44
CA LEU A 148 5.92 7.29 6.90
C LEU A 148 5.56 8.33 7.96
N ARG A 149 4.62 8.03 8.86
CA ARG A 149 4.28 8.88 10.00
C ARG A 149 5.52 9.20 10.83
N ASN A 150 6.24 8.16 11.25
CA ASN A 150 7.42 8.30 12.10
C ASN A 150 8.52 9.06 11.36
N HIS A 151 8.74 8.74 10.08
CA HIS A 151 9.70 9.43 9.22
C HIS A 151 9.41 10.93 9.12
N VAL A 152 8.15 11.36 8.96
CA VAL A 152 7.78 12.79 8.94
C VAL A 152 8.16 13.49 10.25
N ILE A 153 7.89 12.87 11.39
CA ILE A 153 8.25 13.41 12.71
C ILE A 153 9.78 13.45 12.87
N GLU A 154 10.48 12.40 12.46
CA GLU A 154 11.95 12.36 12.46
C GLU A 154 12.56 13.45 11.59
N GLN A 155 11.95 13.78 10.45
CA GLN A 155 12.39 14.92 9.64
C GLN A 155 12.21 16.25 10.38
N MET A 156 11.12 16.43 11.11
CA MET A 156 10.94 17.61 11.97
C MET A 156 11.99 17.65 13.09
N ASP A 157 12.35 16.51 13.69
CA ASP A 157 13.43 16.44 14.69
C ASP A 157 14.80 16.82 14.10
N ILE A 158 15.11 16.34 12.89
CA ILE A 158 16.34 16.72 12.16
C ILE A 158 16.36 18.22 11.88
N ALA A 159 15.24 18.78 11.41
CA ALA A 159 15.13 20.22 11.15
C ALA A 159 15.28 21.07 12.41
N SER A 160 14.76 20.59 13.54
CA SER A 160 14.83 21.27 14.84
C SER A 160 16.24 21.27 15.43
N SER A 161 17.03 20.23 15.17
CA SER A 161 18.35 20.01 15.76
C SER A 161 19.53 20.53 14.92
N THR A 162 19.32 20.87 13.65
CA THR A 162 20.37 21.36 12.75
C THR A 162 20.47 22.89 12.71
N ARG A 163 21.67 23.39 12.41
CA ARG A 163 21.92 24.81 12.05
C ARG A 163 22.24 24.99 10.57
N ASP A 164 22.41 23.91 9.83
CA ASP A 164 22.66 23.94 8.38
C ASP A 164 21.31 24.18 7.66
N PRO A 165 21.15 25.31 6.94
CA PRO A 165 19.92 25.61 6.22
C PRO A 165 19.56 24.58 5.16
N ALA A 166 20.54 24.01 4.44
CA ALA A 166 20.28 23.03 3.39
C ALA A 166 19.73 21.72 3.97
N ILE A 167 20.26 21.29 5.13
CA ILE A 167 19.74 20.13 5.86
C ILE A 167 18.33 20.42 6.36
N ARG A 168 18.07 21.62 6.90
CA ARG A 168 16.76 22.00 7.43
C ARG A 168 15.70 22.01 6.32
N ASP A 169 16.00 22.67 5.20
CA ASP A 169 15.07 22.82 4.08
C ASP A 169 14.72 21.47 3.44
N ALA A 170 15.71 20.58 3.29
CA ALA A 170 15.48 19.24 2.76
C ALA A 170 14.67 18.36 3.73
N ALA A 171 14.83 18.53 5.04
CA ALA A 171 14.03 17.79 6.02
C ALA A 171 12.56 18.23 5.99
N LEU A 172 12.31 19.54 5.89
CA LEU A 172 10.95 20.10 5.95
C LEU A 172 10.24 20.12 4.59
N THR A 173 10.83 19.55 3.54
CA THR A 173 10.21 19.41 2.23
C THR A 173 9.73 17.97 2.02
N PHE A 174 8.44 17.79 1.82
CA PHE A 174 7.77 16.51 1.64
C PHE A 174 7.15 16.44 0.24
N VAL A 175 7.57 15.49 -0.58
CA VAL A 175 7.14 15.34 -1.98
C VAL A 175 6.29 14.09 -2.12
N PHE A 176 5.04 14.25 -2.56
CA PHE A 176 4.12 13.16 -2.85
C PHE A 176 3.90 13.09 -4.36
N VAL A 177 4.11 11.92 -4.93
CA VAL A 177 3.94 11.67 -6.37
C VAL A 177 2.75 10.74 -6.59
N GLY A 178 1.78 11.21 -7.38
CA GLY A 178 0.51 10.57 -7.62
C GLY A 178 -0.64 11.32 -6.96
N GLY A 179 -1.52 11.89 -7.78
CA GLY A 179 -2.72 12.63 -7.40
C GLY A 179 -3.99 11.79 -7.36
N GLY A 180 -3.88 10.47 -7.17
CA GLY A 180 -5.04 9.61 -6.86
C GLY A 180 -5.46 9.72 -5.40
N TYR A 181 -6.48 8.97 -4.99
CA TYR A 181 -6.97 8.96 -3.60
C TYR A 181 -5.85 8.80 -2.57
N ALA A 182 -5.05 7.73 -2.69
CA ALA A 182 -3.99 7.43 -1.74
C ALA A 182 -2.99 8.58 -1.57
N GLY A 183 -2.53 9.19 -2.66
CA GLY A 183 -1.54 10.27 -2.58
C GLY A 183 -2.11 11.58 -2.05
N VAL A 184 -3.32 11.95 -2.46
CA VAL A 184 -3.98 13.18 -2.00
C VAL A 184 -4.36 13.08 -0.52
N GLU A 185 -4.97 11.96 -0.11
CA GLU A 185 -5.42 11.75 1.27
C GLU A 185 -4.23 11.60 2.22
N ALA A 186 -3.21 10.81 1.84
CA ALA A 186 -2.00 10.67 2.65
C ALA A 186 -1.27 12.00 2.84
N LEU A 187 -1.14 12.79 1.77
CA LEU A 187 -0.56 14.13 1.86
C LEU A 187 -1.36 15.01 2.80
N ALA A 188 -2.69 15.08 2.64
CA ALA A 188 -3.53 15.97 3.42
C ALA A 188 -3.54 15.60 4.92
N GLU A 189 -3.70 14.33 5.25
CA GLU A 189 -3.70 13.83 6.63
C GLU A 189 -2.33 14.06 7.31
N LEU A 190 -1.21 13.73 6.63
CA LEU A 190 0.12 13.94 7.19
C LEU A 190 0.50 15.41 7.29
N GLU A 191 0.04 16.25 6.36
CA GLU A 191 0.20 17.70 6.43
C GLU A 191 -0.50 18.27 7.66
N ASP A 192 -1.76 17.89 7.90
CA ASP A 192 -2.53 18.30 9.08
C ASP A 192 -1.84 17.84 10.38
N MET A 193 -1.38 16.58 10.42
CA MET A 193 -0.62 16.04 11.54
C MET A 193 0.67 16.85 11.79
N ALA A 194 1.50 17.08 10.78
CA ALA A 194 2.78 17.78 10.92
C ALA A 194 2.58 19.24 11.31
N ARG A 195 1.60 19.93 10.69
CA ARG A 195 1.19 21.29 11.04
C ARG A 195 0.81 21.40 12.51
N TYR A 196 0.00 20.46 13.01
CA TYR A 196 -0.38 20.42 14.42
C TYR A 196 0.82 20.12 15.33
N THR A 197 1.68 19.20 14.91
CA THR A 197 2.86 18.76 15.67
C THR A 197 3.90 19.87 15.81
N ALA A 198 3.99 20.80 14.86
CA ALA A 198 4.92 21.94 14.88
C ALA A 198 4.88 22.76 16.18
N ARG A 199 3.74 22.82 16.88
CA ARG A 199 3.61 23.54 18.17
C ARG A 199 4.48 22.97 19.30
N TYR A 200 4.92 21.72 19.18
CA TYR A 200 5.80 21.07 20.16
C TYR A 200 7.27 21.39 19.92
N TYR A 201 7.60 22.00 18.77
CA TYR A 201 8.94 22.44 18.43
C TYR A 201 9.11 23.91 18.74
N HIS A 202 10.23 24.26 19.37
CA HIS A 202 10.55 25.64 19.74
C HIS A 202 10.96 26.52 18.54
N ASN A 203 11.32 25.90 17.40
CA ASN A 203 11.95 26.56 16.24
C ASN A 203 11.38 26.09 14.88
N ILE A 204 10.25 25.38 14.85
CA ILE A 204 9.56 24.99 13.62
C ILE A 204 8.16 25.60 13.65
N LYS A 205 7.80 26.29 12.56
CA LYS A 205 6.47 26.86 12.36
C LYS A 205 5.77 26.09 11.24
N PRO A 206 4.42 26.05 11.22
CA PRO A 206 3.67 25.49 10.11
C PRO A 206 4.08 26.00 8.72
N ALA A 207 4.45 27.28 8.62
CA ALA A 207 4.89 27.90 7.38
C ALA A 207 6.27 27.43 6.89
N ASP A 208 7.05 26.76 7.74
CA ASP A 208 8.34 26.17 7.36
C ASP A 208 8.17 24.82 6.65
N LEU A 209 6.99 24.18 6.80
CA LEU A 209 6.71 22.88 6.22
C LEU A 209 6.29 23.05 4.75
N ARG A 210 7.06 22.45 3.84
CA ARG A 210 6.78 22.50 2.40
C ARG A 210 6.23 21.16 1.92
N TRP A 211 4.96 21.15 1.56
CA TRP A 211 4.28 19.99 1.01
C TRP A 211 4.07 20.16 -0.49
N VAL A 212 4.50 19.17 -1.27
CA VAL A 212 4.44 19.21 -2.73
C VAL A 212 3.69 17.99 -3.23
N LEU A 213 2.65 18.20 -4.04
CA LEU A 213 1.93 17.15 -4.75
C LEU A 213 2.28 17.21 -6.23
N VAL A 214 2.81 16.12 -6.77
CA VAL A 214 3.20 15.98 -8.18
C VAL A 214 2.28 14.98 -8.86
N GLU A 215 1.61 15.41 -9.93
CA GLU A 215 0.71 14.59 -10.74
C GLU A 215 1.00 14.77 -12.23
N ALA A 216 1.16 13.65 -12.93
CA ALA A 216 1.49 13.60 -14.34
C ALA A 216 0.34 14.06 -15.25
N ALA A 217 -0.90 13.85 -14.82
CA ALA A 217 -2.10 14.30 -15.47
C ALA A 217 -2.40 15.78 -15.16
N ASP A 218 -3.37 16.34 -15.89
CA ASP A 218 -3.84 17.71 -15.73
C ASP A 218 -4.82 17.89 -14.55
N ARG A 219 -5.05 16.84 -13.75
CA ARG A 219 -6.00 16.82 -12.63
C ARG A 219 -5.65 15.75 -11.60
N ILE A 220 -6.07 15.99 -10.36
CA ILE A 220 -6.09 15.00 -9.27
C ILE A 220 -7.47 14.36 -9.13
N LEU A 221 -7.53 13.24 -8.41
CA LEU A 221 -8.73 12.47 -8.10
C LEU A 221 -9.59 12.24 -9.36
N PRO A 222 -9.04 11.60 -10.42
CA PRO A 222 -9.76 11.42 -11.67
C PRO A 222 -11.12 10.71 -11.51
N GLU A 223 -11.30 9.95 -10.43
CA GLU A 223 -12.49 9.18 -10.09
C GLU A 223 -13.69 10.05 -9.65
N VAL A 224 -13.45 11.21 -9.04
CA VAL A 224 -14.54 12.12 -8.56
C VAL A 224 -14.96 13.17 -9.59
N GLY A 225 -14.30 13.18 -10.76
CA GLY A 225 -14.58 14.11 -11.85
C GLY A 225 -13.95 15.49 -11.69
N GLY A 226 -13.89 16.24 -12.79
CA GLY A 226 -13.08 17.46 -12.88
C GLY A 226 -13.51 18.60 -11.93
N THR A 227 -14.80 18.70 -11.59
CA THR A 227 -15.28 19.73 -10.65
C THR A 227 -14.76 19.48 -9.23
N MET A 228 -14.85 18.25 -8.75
CA MET A 228 -14.37 17.88 -7.41
C MET A 228 -12.84 17.86 -7.36
N GLY A 229 -12.16 17.45 -8.43
CA GLY A 229 -10.70 17.57 -8.53
C GLY A 229 -10.22 19.02 -8.41
N ARG A 230 -10.85 19.97 -9.14
CA ARG A 230 -10.52 21.41 -9.02
C ARG A 230 -10.83 21.97 -7.63
N TYR A 231 -11.93 21.54 -7.02
CA TYR A 231 -12.27 21.88 -5.64
C TYR A 231 -11.13 21.45 -4.71
N ALA A 232 -10.70 20.18 -4.78
CA ALA A 232 -9.62 19.65 -3.95
C ALA A 232 -8.30 20.40 -4.15
N VAL A 233 -7.90 20.70 -5.40
CA VAL A 233 -6.69 21.52 -5.67
C VAL A 233 -6.78 22.89 -5.01
N ARG A 234 -7.96 23.55 -5.05
CA ARG A 234 -8.14 24.86 -4.41
C ARG A 234 -7.97 24.76 -2.89
N GLU A 235 -8.56 23.74 -2.26
CA GLU A 235 -8.43 23.53 -0.82
C GLU A 235 -6.99 23.23 -0.41
N LEU A 236 -6.28 22.36 -1.14
CA LEU A 236 -4.86 22.06 -0.90
C LEU A 236 -3.99 23.33 -1.03
N ARG A 237 -4.19 24.12 -2.09
CA ARG A 237 -3.45 25.38 -2.28
C ARG A 237 -3.76 26.42 -1.21
N ALA A 238 -5.00 26.48 -0.72
CA ALA A 238 -5.37 27.36 0.39
C ALA A 238 -4.62 27.00 1.69
N ARG A 239 -4.12 25.76 1.81
CA ARG A 239 -3.26 25.28 2.90
C ARG A 239 -1.76 25.41 2.62
N ASN A 240 -1.37 26.10 1.54
CA ASN A 240 0.01 26.25 1.04
C ASN A 240 0.65 24.95 0.51
N VAL A 241 -0.14 23.97 0.08
CA VAL A 241 0.39 22.82 -0.67
C VAL A 241 0.73 23.24 -2.10
N ASP A 242 1.95 22.95 -2.52
CA ASP A 242 2.45 23.17 -3.88
C ASP A 242 1.96 22.03 -4.79
N VAL A 243 0.86 22.26 -5.51
CA VAL A 243 0.26 21.27 -6.43
C VAL A 243 0.76 21.49 -7.86
N ARG A 244 1.56 20.52 -8.35
CA ARG A 244 2.17 20.44 -9.69
C ARG A 244 1.44 19.43 -10.57
N LEU A 245 0.56 19.93 -11.44
CA LEU A 245 -0.16 19.13 -12.43
C LEU A 245 0.58 19.14 -13.77
N GLY A 246 0.43 18.09 -14.57
CA GLY A 246 1.17 17.94 -15.81
C GLY A 246 2.67 17.73 -15.61
N THR A 247 3.08 17.32 -14.40
CA THR A 247 4.48 17.25 -13.98
C THR A 247 4.80 15.85 -13.50
N ARG A 248 5.99 15.35 -13.83
CA ARG A 248 6.47 14.02 -13.42
C ARG A 248 7.68 14.16 -12.49
N LEU A 249 7.93 13.12 -11.71
CA LEU A 249 9.22 12.94 -11.04
C LEU A 249 10.19 12.29 -12.02
N ASP A 250 11.29 12.98 -12.32
CA ASP A 250 12.33 12.52 -13.23
C ASP A 250 13.47 11.82 -12.48
N SER A 251 13.79 12.24 -11.25
CA SER A 251 14.71 11.52 -10.35
C SER A 251 14.52 11.93 -8.89
N CYS A 252 15.02 11.13 -7.95
CA CYS A 252 15.09 11.48 -6.53
C CYS A 252 16.42 11.08 -5.86
N GLU A 253 17.52 11.20 -6.59
CA GLU A 253 18.87 10.90 -6.12
C GLU A 253 19.43 12.04 -5.26
N ASP A 254 20.43 11.73 -4.44
CA ASP A 254 21.19 12.73 -3.65
C ASP A 254 20.32 13.65 -2.78
N ARG A 255 19.14 13.18 -2.34
CA ARG A 255 18.15 13.95 -1.57
C ARG A 255 17.60 15.15 -2.34
N VAL A 256 17.47 15.05 -3.66
CA VAL A 256 16.85 16.06 -4.51
C VAL A 256 15.82 15.40 -5.43
N ALA A 257 14.55 15.75 -5.27
CA ALA A 257 13.53 15.42 -6.25
C ALA A 257 13.63 16.37 -7.45
N VAL A 258 13.91 15.83 -8.62
CA VAL A 258 13.95 16.55 -9.90
C VAL A 258 12.64 16.29 -10.62
N LEU A 259 11.96 17.37 -11.01
CA LEU A 259 10.69 17.30 -11.73
C LEU A 259 10.90 17.56 -13.23
N SER A 260 9.97 17.09 -14.04
CA SER A 260 10.01 17.22 -15.50
C SER A 260 9.93 18.66 -16.03
N ASP A 261 9.57 19.62 -15.18
CA ASP A 261 9.58 21.06 -15.50
C ASP A 261 10.94 21.72 -15.18
N GLY A 262 11.94 20.93 -14.77
CA GLY A 262 13.26 21.41 -14.36
C GLY A 262 13.34 21.85 -12.89
N THR A 263 12.23 21.84 -12.15
CA THR A 263 12.23 22.16 -10.71
C THR A 263 13.09 21.15 -9.95
N ARG A 264 13.91 21.65 -9.03
CA ARG A 264 14.72 20.84 -8.11
C ARG A 264 14.28 21.12 -6.69
N LEU A 265 13.88 20.06 -5.98
CA LEU A 265 13.36 20.13 -4.61
C LEU A 265 14.30 19.34 -3.70
N PRO A 266 15.15 19.99 -2.89
CA PRO A 266 15.85 19.31 -1.81
C PRO A 266 14.81 18.65 -0.91
N THR A 267 14.88 17.35 -0.72
CA THR A 267 13.90 16.60 0.07
C THR A 267 14.50 15.31 0.61
N ARG A 268 14.08 14.94 1.81
CA ARG A 268 14.34 13.62 2.42
C ARG A 268 13.12 12.70 2.39
N THR A 269 12.02 13.14 1.77
CA THR A 269 10.75 12.42 1.77
C THR A 269 10.14 12.45 0.39
N VAL A 270 10.22 11.33 -0.32
CA VAL A 270 9.52 11.11 -1.58
C VAL A 270 8.55 9.97 -1.41
N VAL A 271 7.26 10.27 -1.39
CA VAL A 271 6.18 9.29 -1.27
C VAL A 271 5.66 8.96 -2.65
N TRP A 272 5.68 7.69 -3.02
CA TRP A 272 5.25 7.20 -4.32
C TRP A 272 3.92 6.47 -4.23
N THR A 273 2.89 7.09 -4.80
CA THR A 273 1.53 6.53 -4.92
C THR A 273 1.05 6.46 -6.37
N ALA A 274 1.92 6.83 -7.32
CA ALA A 274 1.62 6.86 -8.73
C ALA A 274 1.62 5.45 -9.35
N GLY A 275 0.44 4.85 -9.35
CA GLY A 275 0.14 3.66 -10.12
C GLY A 275 0.43 2.34 -9.41
N VAL A 276 -0.40 1.37 -9.74
CA VAL A 276 -0.27 -0.02 -9.30
C VAL A 276 -0.16 -0.91 -10.52
N ARG A 277 0.39 -2.11 -10.32
CA ARG A 277 0.34 -3.19 -11.31
C ARG A 277 -0.25 -4.45 -10.68
N PRO A 278 -0.86 -5.36 -11.47
CA PRO A 278 -1.33 -6.63 -10.94
C PRO A 278 -0.20 -7.39 -10.21
N ALA A 279 -0.58 -8.21 -9.23
CA ALA A 279 0.40 -8.95 -8.44
C ALA A 279 1.29 -9.82 -9.35
N PRO A 280 2.63 -9.84 -9.15
CA PRO A 280 3.56 -10.60 -10.00
C PRO A 280 3.22 -12.09 -10.10
N LEU A 281 2.55 -12.65 -9.10
CA LEU A 281 2.04 -14.03 -9.10
C LEU A 281 1.26 -14.36 -10.38
N LEU A 282 0.47 -13.43 -10.94
CA LEU A 282 -0.36 -13.72 -12.10
C LEU A 282 0.46 -14.17 -13.32
N ALA A 283 1.70 -13.66 -13.45
CA ALA A 283 2.64 -14.09 -14.49
C ALA A 283 3.23 -15.49 -14.27
N ALA A 284 3.08 -16.05 -13.06
CA ALA A 284 3.47 -17.41 -12.70
C ALA A 284 2.25 -18.36 -12.65
N THR A 285 1.22 -18.06 -13.45
CA THR A 285 0.03 -18.92 -13.61
C THR A 285 -0.26 -19.20 -15.09
N ASP A 286 -1.01 -20.26 -15.36
CA ASP A 286 -1.58 -20.60 -16.68
C ASP A 286 -3.02 -20.06 -16.86
N LEU A 287 -3.47 -19.15 -15.99
CA LEU A 287 -4.78 -18.51 -16.08
C LEU A 287 -4.83 -17.51 -17.24
N PRO A 288 -6.01 -17.25 -17.83
CA PRO A 288 -6.17 -16.21 -18.83
C PRO A 288 -5.82 -14.82 -18.28
N LEU A 289 -4.94 -14.09 -18.98
CA LEU A 289 -4.51 -12.73 -18.63
C LEU A 289 -4.97 -11.72 -19.68
N ASP A 290 -5.20 -10.47 -19.26
CA ASP A 290 -5.42 -9.36 -20.20
C ASP A 290 -4.07 -8.73 -20.62
N ALA A 291 -4.09 -7.70 -21.46
CA ALA A 291 -2.87 -7.04 -21.93
C ALA A 291 -2.03 -6.38 -20.82
N ARG A 292 -2.58 -6.22 -19.61
CA ARG A 292 -1.95 -5.62 -18.43
C ARG A 292 -1.56 -6.67 -17.38
N GLY A 293 -1.83 -7.97 -17.64
CA GLY A 293 -1.65 -9.09 -16.71
C GLY A 293 -2.96 -9.43 -16.01
#